data_AF-A0A0R3LN98-F1
#
_entry.id   AF-A0A0R3LN98-F1
#
_cell.length_a   1.000
_cell.length_b   1.000
_cell.length_c   1.000
_cell.angle_alpha   90.00
_cell.angle_beta   90.00
_cell.angle_gamma   90.00
#
_symmetry.space_group_name_H-M   'P 1'
#
loop_
_entity.id
_entity.type
_entity.pdbx_description
1 polymer ?
#
loop_
_entity_poly.entity_id
_entity_poly.type
_entity_poly.pdbx_seq_one_letter_code
_entity_poly.pdbx_strand_id
1 'polypeptide(L)'
;MARRFSAPYQTEPVSSLATWSRNLAIFAVVAVVGSILIVRFGFLEMKPALATFFGALALAVLSILVGLAAFAAIWQNGSRGMGRILLAFLINAILLAYPAYLALQYRKLPPIHDITTDPIDPPRFEALARLRSGEGANSAVYAGLYSAEQQRIAYPDIETVELEVPPQRAYEVTLALVTKRKWLVIDERPPQPPRRIGRIEAVARTPVMGFREDVSIRVTPDGEESRVDIRSSSRYFESDLGSNASRVTKLIEDINSAVDNAKPAAPKKPQAPAKAQAKNVKKGS
;
A
#
# COMPACT_ATOMS: atom_id res chain seq x y z
N MET A 1 31.16 -29.59 54.72
CA MET A 1 29.68 -29.63 54.58
C MET A 1 29.20 -28.26 54.10
N ALA A 2 29.01 -28.08 52.78
CA ALA A 2 28.42 -26.85 52.26
C ALA A 2 26.89 -27.02 52.21
N ARG A 3 26.16 -26.31 53.07
CA ARG A 3 24.70 -26.21 52.97
C ARG A 3 24.39 -25.45 51.67
N ARG A 4 23.87 -26.15 50.66
CA ARG A 4 23.24 -25.50 49.51
C ARG A 4 22.02 -24.75 50.05
N PHE A 5 22.10 -23.43 50.13
CA PHE A 5 20.93 -22.58 50.33
C PHE A 5 20.09 -22.69 49.07
N SER A 6 19.17 -23.67 49.03
CA SER A 6 18.08 -23.68 48.06
C SER A 6 17.28 -22.42 48.33
N ALA A 7 17.50 -21.39 47.52
CA ALA A 7 16.82 -20.13 47.74
C ALA A 7 15.30 -20.36 47.59
N PRO A 8 14.47 -19.88 48.54
CA PRO A 8 13.03 -20.19 48.59
C PRO A 8 12.25 -19.75 47.33
N TYR A 9 12.84 -18.88 46.50
CA TYR A 9 12.27 -18.53 45.19
C TYR A 9 12.28 -19.68 44.16
N GLN A 10 12.99 -20.79 44.41
CA GLN A 10 13.04 -21.91 43.47
C GLN A 10 11.85 -22.88 43.57
N THR A 11 11.04 -22.80 44.64
CA THR A 11 9.97 -23.77 44.93
C THR A 11 8.55 -23.32 44.56
N GLU A 12 8.36 -22.05 44.18
CA GLU A 12 7.02 -21.56 43.83
C GLU A 12 6.59 -22.00 42.42
N PRO A 13 5.37 -22.55 42.27
CA PRO A 13 4.86 -22.96 40.96
C PRO A 13 4.66 -21.73 40.06
N VAL A 14 4.98 -21.90 38.77
CA VAL A 14 4.73 -20.86 37.77
C VAL A 14 3.22 -20.75 37.53
N SER A 15 2.69 -19.53 37.49
CA SER A 15 1.28 -19.27 37.20
C SER A 15 0.85 -19.91 35.87
N SER A 16 -0.20 -20.73 35.94
CA SER A 16 -0.80 -21.38 34.76
C SER A 16 -1.33 -20.33 33.78
N LEU A 17 -1.94 -19.26 34.29
CA LEU A 17 -2.43 -18.13 33.49
C LEU A 17 -1.30 -17.42 32.73
N ALA A 18 -0.14 -17.22 33.37
CA ALA A 18 1.02 -16.62 32.71
C ALA A 18 1.53 -17.50 31.55
N THR A 19 1.42 -18.82 31.69
CA THR A 19 1.78 -19.78 30.64
C THR A 19 0.78 -19.78 29.49
N TRP A 20 -0.52 -19.76 29.81
CA TRP A 20 -1.60 -19.67 28.83
C TRP A 20 -1.58 -18.36 28.05
N SER A 21 -1.34 -17.22 28.70
CA SER A 21 -1.19 -15.92 28.04
C SER A 21 -0.10 -15.96 26.96
N ARG A 22 1.11 -16.43 27.31
CA ARG A 22 2.22 -16.57 26.35
C ARG A 22 1.88 -17.55 25.22
N ASN A 23 1.31 -18.70 25.53
CA ASN A 23 0.98 -19.71 24.52
C ASN A 23 -0.08 -19.19 23.54
N LEU A 24 -1.10 -18.46 24.03
CA LEU A 24 -2.09 -17.79 23.20
C LEU A 24 -1.46 -16.71 22.32
N ALA A 25 -0.50 -15.91 22.84
CA ALA A 25 0.20 -14.90 22.05
C ALA A 25 0.98 -15.55 20.89
N ILE A 26 1.73 -16.62 21.17
CA ILE A 26 2.48 -17.37 20.15
C ILE A 26 1.54 -17.98 19.12
N PHE A 27 0.45 -18.61 19.57
CA PHE A 27 -0.54 -19.20 18.66
C PHE A 27 -1.20 -18.13 17.78
N ALA A 28 -1.54 -16.96 18.35
CA ALA A 28 -2.10 -15.84 17.60
C ALA A 28 -1.14 -15.35 16.51
N VAL A 29 0.17 -15.25 16.78
CA VAL A 29 1.17 -14.90 15.76
C VAL A 29 1.16 -15.93 14.62
N VAL A 30 1.23 -17.22 14.94
CA VAL A 30 1.24 -18.28 13.93
C VAL A 30 -0.05 -18.25 13.10
N ALA A 31 -1.20 -18.08 13.74
CA ALA A 31 -2.49 -17.99 13.08
C ALA A 31 -2.62 -16.74 12.20
N VAL A 32 -2.14 -15.57 12.66
CA VAL A 32 -2.10 -14.34 11.85
C VAL A 32 -1.22 -14.54 10.63
N VAL A 33 0.01 -15.03 10.78
CA VAL A 33 0.92 -15.28 9.66
C VAL A 33 0.30 -16.28 8.67
N GLY A 34 -0.27 -17.38 9.17
CA GLY A 34 -0.98 -18.36 8.35
C GLY A 34 -2.14 -17.73 7.57
N SER A 35 -2.96 -16.92 8.22
CA SER A 35 -4.09 -16.22 7.56
C SER A 35 -3.64 -15.22 6.49
N ILE A 36 -2.53 -14.49 6.71
CA ILE A 36 -1.95 -13.59 5.70
C ILE A 36 -1.52 -14.38 4.46
N LEU A 37 -0.87 -15.53 4.65
CA LEU A 37 -0.45 -16.40 3.54
C LEU A 37 -1.67 -16.93 2.78
N ILE A 38 -2.71 -17.37 3.50
CA ILE A 38 -3.97 -17.83 2.90
C ILE A 38 -4.58 -16.76 1.99
N VAL A 39 -4.69 -15.51 2.46
CA VAL A 39 -5.21 -14.40 1.65
C VAL A 39 -4.29 -14.10 0.46
N ARG A 40 -2.97 -14.04 0.69
CA ARG A 40 -2.00 -13.62 -0.34
C ARG A 40 -1.91 -14.59 -1.52
N PHE A 41 -2.04 -15.89 -1.24
CA PHE A 41 -2.00 -16.96 -2.25
C PHE A 41 -3.39 -17.37 -2.74
N GLY A 42 -4.46 -16.89 -2.11
CA GLY A 42 -5.83 -17.20 -2.49
C GLY A 42 -6.22 -18.66 -2.23
N PHE A 43 -5.74 -19.24 -1.13
CA PHE A 43 -6.09 -20.62 -0.76
C PHE A 43 -7.53 -20.77 -0.29
N LEU A 44 -8.12 -19.69 0.24
CA LEU A 44 -9.52 -19.62 0.66
C LEU A 44 -10.19 -18.40 0.01
N GLU A 45 -11.52 -18.44 -0.05
CA GLU A 45 -12.32 -17.27 -0.38
C GLU A 45 -12.09 -16.12 0.61
N MET A 46 -12.38 -14.90 0.17
CA MET A 46 -12.04 -13.68 0.90
C MET A 46 -12.69 -13.62 2.30
N LYS A 47 -13.98 -13.95 2.41
CA LYS A 47 -14.72 -13.92 3.69
C LYS A 47 -14.15 -14.88 4.74
N PRO A 48 -14.02 -16.20 4.48
CA PRO A 48 -13.43 -17.12 5.47
C PRO A 48 -11.97 -16.79 5.77
N ALA A 49 -11.19 -16.35 4.77
CA ALA A 49 -9.81 -15.95 5.00
C ALA A 49 -9.72 -14.76 5.99
N LEU A 50 -10.55 -13.73 5.82
CA LEU A 50 -10.63 -12.62 6.77
C LEU A 50 -11.14 -13.04 8.15
N ALA A 51 -12.10 -13.97 8.22
CA ALA A 51 -12.58 -14.48 9.50
C ALA A 51 -11.47 -15.16 10.31
N THR A 52 -10.59 -15.94 9.66
CA THR A 52 -9.42 -16.53 10.34
C THR A 52 -8.43 -15.48 10.84
N PHE A 53 -8.20 -14.41 10.07
CA PHE A 53 -7.35 -13.30 10.48
C PHE A 53 -7.91 -12.56 11.70
N PHE A 54 -9.19 -12.16 11.67
CA PHE A 54 -9.83 -11.49 12.80
C PHE A 54 -9.97 -12.39 14.03
N GLY A 55 -10.22 -13.69 13.84
CA GLY A 55 -10.20 -14.68 14.92
C GLY A 55 -8.82 -14.78 15.57
N ALA A 56 -7.74 -14.75 14.79
CA ALA A 56 -6.38 -14.74 15.32
C ALA A 56 -6.06 -13.46 16.10
N LEU A 57 -6.53 -12.29 15.64
CA LEU A 57 -6.41 -11.03 16.40
C LEU A 57 -7.20 -11.08 17.71
N ALA A 58 -8.40 -11.69 17.72
CA ALA A 58 -9.18 -11.87 18.93
C ALA A 58 -8.44 -12.74 19.97
N LEU A 59 -7.68 -13.76 19.53
CA LEU A 59 -6.83 -14.56 20.41
C LEU A 59 -5.66 -13.76 21.00
N ALA A 60 -5.10 -12.80 20.26
CA ALA A 60 -4.09 -11.88 20.78
C ALA A 60 -4.68 -10.97 21.88
N VAL A 61 -5.90 -10.46 21.69
CA VAL A 61 -6.61 -9.69 22.71
C VAL A 61 -6.91 -10.57 23.94
N LEU A 62 -7.38 -11.80 23.74
CA LEU A 62 -7.60 -12.76 24.82
C LEU A 62 -6.31 -13.06 25.59
N SER A 63 -5.19 -13.20 24.90
CA SER A 63 -3.87 -13.37 25.51
C SER A 63 -3.51 -12.20 26.43
N ILE A 64 -3.81 -10.96 26.04
CA ILE A 64 -3.63 -9.77 26.89
C ILE A 64 -4.49 -9.87 28.14
N LEU A 65 -5.79 -10.18 27.98
CA LEU A 65 -6.72 -10.30 29.12
C LEU A 65 -6.27 -11.37 30.12
N VAL A 66 -5.86 -12.55 29.64
CA VAL A 66 -5.31 -13.62 30.47
C VAL A 66 -4.00 -13.18 31.13
N GLY A 67 -3.17 -12.40 30.44
CA GLY A 67 -1.92 -11.85 30.98
C GLY A 67 -2.16 -10.84 32.10
N LEU A 68 -3.18 -9.99 31.99
CA LEU A 68 -3.60 -9.05 33.04
C LEU A 68 -4.14 -9.79 34.27
N ALA A 69 -4.95 -10.83 34.06
CA ALA A 69 -5.42 -11.70 35.14
C ALA A 69 -4.25 -12.44 35.83
N ALA A 70 -3.29 -12.93 35.05
CA ALA A 70 -2.07 -13.55 35.57
C ALA A 70 -1.23 -12.56 36.39
N PHE A 71 -1.13 -11.30 35.95
CA PHE A 71 -0.41 -10.25 36.66
C PHE A 71 -1.05 -9.98 38.02
N ALA A 72 -2.38 -9.83 38.08
CA ALA A 72 -3.11 -9.66 39.33
C ALA A 72 -2.96 -10.86 40.27
N ALA A 73 -3.04 -12.08 39.74
CA ALA A 73 -2.86 -13.31 40.52
C ALA A 73 -1.43 -13.44 41.09
N ILE A 74 -0.41 -13.07 40.32
CA ILE A 74 0.99 -13.05 40.78
C ILE A 74 1.18 -12.00 41.88
N TRP A 75 0.57 -10.82 41.72
CA TRP A 75 0.65 -9.75 42.73
C TRP A 75 0.05 -10.17 44.08
N GLN A 76 -1.03 -10.95 44.07
CA GLN A 76 -1.69 -11.43 45.28
C GLN A 76 -0.99 -12.65 45.90
N ASN A 77 -0.57 -13.61 45.08
CA ASN A 77 -0.13 -14.93 45.55
C ASN A 77 1.40 -15.11 45.54
N GLY A 78 2.17 -14.14 45.06
CA GLY A 78 3.64 -14.21 44.96
C GLY A 78 4.17 -15.15 43.86
N SER A 79 3.31 -15.89 43.16
CA SER A 79 3.71 -16.93 42.20
C SER A 79 4.64 -16.43 41.07
N ARG A 80 5.47 -17.32 40.53
CA ARG A 80 6.40 -16.98 39.43
C ARG A 80 5.65 -16.83 38.11
N GLY A 81 6.16 -16.00 37.19
CA GLY A 81 5.61 -15.93 35.83
C GLY A 81 5.71 -14.58 35.13
N MET A 82 6.21 -13.54 35.81
CA MET A 82 6.28 -12.18 35.25
C MET A 82 6.93 -12.12 33.87
N GLY A 83 8.06 -12.82 33.67
CA GLY A 83 8.74 -12.86 32.37
C GLY A 83 7.87 -13.43 31.22
N ARG A 84 6.96 -14.38 31.51
CA ARG A 84 6.04 -14.92 30.50
C ARG A 84 4.95 -13.91 30.12
N ILE A 85 4.48 -13.14 31.09
CA ILE A 85 3.49 -12.07 30.87
C ILE A 85 4.12 -10.94 30.04
N LEU A 86 5.30 -10.47 30.43
CA LEU A 86 6.01 -9.41 29.70
C LEU A 86 6.31 -9.83 28.25
N LEU A 87 6.72 -11.09 28.04
CA LEU A 87 6.91 -11.63 26.69
C LEU A 87 5.60 -11.68 25.90
N ALA A 88 4.50 -12.13 26.51
CA ALA A 88 3.18 -12.17 25.86
C ALA A 88 2.73 -10.76 25.45
N PHE A 89 2.87 -9.77 26.35
CA PHE A 89 2.54 -8.37 26.05
C PHE A 89 3.42 -7.79 24.95
N LEU A 90 4.73 -8.07 24.94
CA LEU A 90 5.62 -7.64 23.87
C LEU A 90 5.18 -8.23 22.51
N ILE A 91 4.90 -9.54 22.47
CA ILE A 91 4.41 -10.20 21.25
C ILE A 91 3.10 -9.57 20.78
N ASN A 92 2.13 -9.40 21.67
CA ASN A 92 0.83 -8.84 21.32
C ASN A 92 0.93 -7.36 20.90
N ALA A 93 1.82 -6.58 21.53
CA ALA A 93 2.06 -5.20 21.14
C ALA A 93 2.60 -5.11 19.71
N ILE A 94 3.58 -5.94 19.35
CA ILE A 94 4.12 -6.01 17.98
C ILE A 94 3.04 -6.49 17.01
N LEU A 95 2.31 -7.56 17.36
CA LEU A 95 1.30 -8.17 16.51
C LEU A 95 0.13 -7.21 16.21
N LEU A 96 -0.32 -6.46 17.22
CA LEU A 96 -1.48 -5.55 17.12
C LEU A 96 -1.10 -4.14 16.66
N ALA A 97 0.18 -3.77 16.62
CA ALA A 97 0.63 -2.43 16.23
C ALA A 97 0.12 -2.02 14.84
N TYR A 98 0.28 -2.89 13.84
CA TYR A 98 -0.15 -2.58 12.47
C TYR A 98 -1.69 -2.53 12.32
N PRO A 99 -2.47 -3.54 12.79
CA PRO A 99 -3.92 -3.44 12.83
C PRO A 99 -4.44 -2.20 13.58
N ALA A 100 -3.83 -1.83 14.71
CA ALA A 100 -4.19 -0.63 15.46
C ALA A 100 -3.91 0.65 14.64
N TYR A 101 -2.77 0.71 13.95
CA TYR A 101 -2.47 1.80 13.02
C TYR A 101 -3.52 1.90 11.90
N LEU A 102 -3.90 0.78 11.27
CA LEU A 102 -4.94 0.79 10.23
C LEU A 102 -6.30 1.23 10.79
N ALA A 103 -6.66 0.82 12.01
CA ALA A 103 -7.88 1.25 12.67
C ALA A 103 -7.88 2.77 12.94
N LEU A 104 -6.73 3.36 13.26
CA LEU A 104 -6.59 4.82 13.38
C LEU A 104 -6.72 5.52 12.03
N GLN A 105 -6.13 4.96 10.96
CA GLN A 105 -6.26 5.51 9.61
C GLN A 105 -7.71 5.45 9.09
N TYR A 106 -8.42 4.37 9.38
CA TYR A 106 -9.84 4.22 9.00
C TYR A 106 -10.73 5.33 9.57
N ARG A 107 -10.37 5.90 10.72
CA ARG A 107 -11.11 7.02 11.34
C ARG A 107 -10.73 8.39 10.78
N LYS A 108 -9.57 8.50 10.11
CA LYS A 108 -9.02 9.76 9.61
C LYS A 108 -9.23 9.95 8.11
N LEU A 109 -9.19 8.85 7.36
CA LEU A 109 -9.27 8.86 5.90
C LEU A 109 -10.71 8.71 5.43
N PRO A 110 -11.04 9.27 4.25
CA PRO A 110 -12.37 9.11 3.68
C PRO A 110 -12.69 7.62 3.41
N PRO A 111 -13.96 7.21 3.59
CA PRO A 111 -14.39 5.84 3.29
C PRO A 111 -14.62 5.65 1.79
N ILE A 112 -13.56 5.84 0.99
CA ILE A 112 -13.56 5.65 -0.46
C ILE A 112 -12.53 4.59 -0.85
N HIS A 113 -12.80 3.91 -1.97
CA HIS A 113 -11.98 2.81 -2.49
C HIS A 113 -11.79 2.87 -4.00
N ASP A 114 -12.21 3.96 -4.64
CA ASP A 114 -12.14 4.16 -6.08
C ASP A 114 -11.67 5.60 -6.34
N ILE A 115 -10.47 5.72 -6.89
CA ILE A 115 -9.80 6.99 -7.14
C ILE A 115 -9.54 7.10 -8.64
N THR A 116 -9.88 8.24 -9.24
CA THR A 116 -9.70 8.51 -10.67
C THR A 116 -9.18 9.93 -10.89
N THR A 117 -8.29 10.11 -11.86
CA THR A 117 -7.82 11.45 -12.28
C THR A 117 -8.88 12.22 -13.06
N ASP A 118 -9.79 11.51 -13.73
CA ASP A 118 -10.95 12.07 -14.44
C ASP A 118 -12.25 11.52 -13.81
N PRO A 119 -12.90 12.27 -12.91
CA PRO A 119 -14.16 11.85 -12.29
C PRO A 119 -15.39 11.97 -13.19
N ILE A 120 -15.28 12.68 -14.32
CA ILE A 120 -16.39 12.92 -15.25
C ILE A 120 -16.49 11.77 -16.25
N ASP A 121 -15.37 11.35 -16.84
CA ASP A 121 -15.28 10.17 -17.71
C ASP A 121 -14.15 9.23 -17.28
N PRO A 122 -14.29 8.54 -16.13
CA PRO A 122 -13.21 7.73 -15.59
C PRO A 122 -12.83 6.56 -16.52
N PRO A 123 -11.53 6.20 -16.59
CA PRO A 123 -11.08 4.98 -17.27
C PRO A 123 -11.88 3.76 -16.81
N ARG A 124 -12.58 3.13 -17.75
CA ARG A 124 -13.45 1.97 -17.46
C ARG A 124 -12.63 0.70 -17.31
N PHE A 125 -13.16 -0.26 -16.55
CA PHE A 125 -12.64 -1.62 -16.48
C PHE A 125 -13.34 -2.47 -17.55
N GLU A 126 -12.64 -2.86 -18.61
CA GLU A 126 -13.19 -3.74 -19.66
C GLU A 126 -12.82 -5.20 -19.40
N ALA A 127 -11.53 -5.49 -19.22
CA ALA A 127 -11.06 -6.83 -18.91
C ALA A 127 -11.15 -7.13 -17.41
N LEU A 128 -10.80 -6.15 -16.58
CA LEU A 128 -10.80 -6.27 -15.12
C LEU A 128 -12.20 -6.48 -14.53
N ALA A 129 -13.25 -5.89 -15.14
CA ALA A 129 -14.63 -6.06 -14.68
C ALA A 129 -15.07 -7.52 -14.67
N ARG A 130 -14.64 -8.31 -15.66
CA ARG A 130 -14.94 -9.75 -15.75
C ARG A 130 -14.18 -10.58 -14.71
N LEU A 131 -13.07 -10.06 -14.20
CA LEU A 131 -12.24 -10.73 -13.18
C LEU A 131 -12.64 -10.38 -11.75
N ARG A 132 -13.65 -9.52 -11.56
CA ARG A 132 -14.29 -9.28 -10.27
C ARG A 132 -15.36 -10.34 -10.01
N SER A 133 -14.91 -11.57 -9.86
CA SER A 133 -15.75 -12.73 -9.54
C SER A 133 -15.50 -13.14 -8.08
N GLY A 134 -16.30 -12.61 -7.16
CA GLY A 134 -16.19 -12.98 -5.75
C GLY A 134 -17.32 -12.36 -4.93
N GLU A 135 -17.88 -13.15 -4.01
CA GLU A 135 -18.91 -12.66 -3.12
C GLU A 135 -18.35 -11.53 -2.24
N GLY A 136 -19.04 -10.38 -2.20
CA GLY A 136 -18.60 -9.20 -1.47
C GLY A 136 -17.50 -8.38 -2.16
N ALA A 137 -17.24 -8.61 -3.46
CA ALA A 137 -16.38 -7.72 -4.24
C ALA A 137 -17.11 -6.42 -4.61
N ASN A 138 -16.41 -5.29 -4.53
CA ASN A 138 -16.91 -3.98 -4.93
C ASN A 138 -17.22 -3.93 -6.44
N SER A 139 -18.25 -3.18 -6.81
CA SER A 139 -18.67 -3.02 -8.22
C SER A 139 -17.55 -2.43 -9.08
N ALA A 140 -17.39 -2.95 -10.31
CA ALA A 140 -16.48 -2.36 -11.30
C ALA A 140 -16.98 -1.01 -11.83
N VAL A 141 -18.28 -0.74 -11.69
CA VAL A 141 -18.88 0.53 -12.07
C VAL A 141 -18.43 1.61 -11.09
N TYR A 142 -18.00 2.75 -11.63
CA TYR A 142 -17.57 3.88 -10.82
C TYR A 142 -18.73 4.37 -9.96
N ALA A 143 -18.46 4.62 -8.67
CA ALA A 143 -19.48 5.06 -7.71
C ALA A 143 -20.08 6.44 -8.03
N GLY A 144 -19.48 7.19 -8.97
CA GLY A 144 -20.02 8.43 -9.50
C GLY A 144 -19.70 9.64 -8.64
N LEU A 145 -20.58 10.66 -8.70
CA LEU A 145 -20.35 11.99 -8.13
C LEU A 145 -20.11 11.99 -6.62
N TYR A 146 -20.72 11.05 -5.88
CA TYR A 146 -20.49 10.96 -4.43
C TYR A 146 -19.03 10.66 -4.09
N SER A 147 -18.41 9.68 -4.79
CA SER A 147 -17.00 9.35 -4.61
C SER A 147 -16.09 10.48 -5.11
N ALA A 148 -16.48 11.14 -6.21
CA ALA A 148 -15.74 12.27 -6.77
C ALA A 148 -15.66 13.45 -5.78
N GLU A 149 -16.75 13.78 -5.11
CA GLU A 149 -16.81 14.85 -4.11
C GLU A 149 -15.92 14.56 -2.89
N GLN A 150 -16.00 13.33 -2.37
CA GLN A 150 -15.12 12.89 -1.26
C GLN A 150 -13.64 12.91 -1.67
N GLN A 151 -13.33 12.43 -2.88
CA GLN A 151 -11.98 12.48 -3.41
C GLN A 151 -11.48 13.92 -3.55
N ARG A 152 -12.29 14.85 -4.10
CA ARG A 152 -11.89 16.24 -4.29
C ARG A 152 -11.52 16.92 -2.97
N ILE A 153 -12.25 16.63 -1.89
CA ILE A 153 -11.96 17.19 -0.57
C ILE A 153 -10.66 16.61 0.02
N ALA A 154 -10.46 15.29 -0.11
CA ALA A 154 -9.34 14.60 0.54
C ALA A 154 -8.04 14.61 -0.27
N TYR A 155 -8.14 14.63 -1.60
CA TYR A 155 -7.06 14.46 -2.56
C TYR A 155 -7.22 15.42 -3.76
N PRO A 156 -7.19 16.75 -3.54
CA PRO A 156 -7.41 17.73 -4.60
C PRO A 156 -6.33 17.69 -5.69
N ASP A 157 -5.12 17.23 -5.39
CA ASP A 157 -3.99 17.23 -6.33
C ASP A 157 -4.00 16.04 -7.33
N ILE A 158 -5.01 15.16 -7.27
CA ILE A 158 -5.14 14.03 -8.20
C ILE A 158 -5.97 14.47 -9.41
N GLU A 159 -5.25 14.85 -10.47
CA GLU A 159 -5.82 15.32 -11.74
C GLU A 159 -5.22 14.56 -12.94
N THR A 160 -5.83 14.73 -14.11
CA THR A 160 -5.35 14.14 -15.36
C THR A 160 -3.93 14.60 -15.66
N VAL A 161 -3.09 13.68 -16.13
CA VAL A 161 -1.70 14.00 -16.46
C VAL A 161 -1.61 14.49 -17.90
N GLU A 162 -1.21 15.74 -18.07
CA GLU A 162 -0.91 16.34 -19.38
C GLU A 162 0.59 16.21 -19.68
N LEU A 163 0.93 15.68 -20.85
CA LEU A 163 2.29 15.37 -21.23
C LEU A 163 2.62 15.94 -22.61
N GLU A 164 3.70 16.73 -22.67
CA GLU A 164 4.31 17.29 -23.89
C GLU A 164 5.02 16.22 -24.76
N VAL A 165 4.44 15.03 -24.90
CA VAL A 165 4.94 13.96 -25.76
C VAL A 165 3.77 13.28 -26.50
N PRO A 166 4.05 12.68 -27.67
CA PRO A 166 3.02 11.94 -28.40
C PRO A 166 2.42 10.77 -27.60
N PRO A 167 1.15 10.40 -27.84
CA PRO A 167 0.46 9.34 -27.10
C PRO A 167 1.18 7.99 -27.08
N GLN A 168 1.85 7.64 -28.19
CA GLN A 168 2.62 6.41 -28.27
C GLN A 168 3.77 6.39 -27.25
N ARG A 169 4.44 7.53 -27.07
CA ARG A 169 5.54 7.65 -26.12
C ARG A 169 5.04 7.62 -24.67
N ALA A 170 3.98 8.36 -24.37
CA ALA A 170 3.34 8.33 -23.05
C ALA A 170 2.87 6.91 -22.67
N TYR A 171 2.29 6.20 -23.62
CA TYR A 171 1.88 4.80 -23.45
C TYR A 171 3.06 3.89 -23.11
N GLU A 172 4.15 3.95 -23.89
CA GLU A 172 5.34 3.13 -23.67
C GLU A 172 5.99 3.40 -22.31
N VAL A 173 6.12 4.67 -21.93
CA VAL A 173 6.66 5.07 -20.62
C VAL A 173 5.79 4.53 -19.50
N THR A 174 4.47 4.69 -19.62
CA THR A 174 3.52 4.24 -18.61
C THR A 174 3.53 2.71 -18.48
N LEU A 175 3.53 1.98 -19.60
CA LEU A 175 3.60 0.52 -19.61
C LEU A 175 4.91 0.02 -18.99
N ALA A 176 6.04 0.68 -19.26
CA ALA A 176 7.32 0.34 -18.65
C ALA A 176 7.29 0.53 -17.13
N LEU A 177 6.63 1.58 -16.62
CA LEU A 177 6.45 1.82 -15.18
C LEU A 177 5.55 0.78 -14.53
N VAL A 178 4.42 0.44 -15.16
CA VAL A 178 3.51 -0.63 -14.71
C VAL A 178 4.26 -1.96 -14.62
N THR A 179 5.05 -2.28 -15.63
CA THR A 179 5.87 -3.50 -15.69
C THR A 179 6.97 -3.49 -14.63
N LYS A 180 7.68 -2.37 -14.45
CA LYS A 180 8.71 -2.19 -13.42
C LYS A 180 8.14 -2.38 -12.01
N ARG A 181 6.90 -1.97 -11.78
CA ARG A 181 6.16 -2.16 -10.52
C ARG A 181 5.65 -3.58 -10.32
N LYS A 182 5.85 -4.48 -11.29
CA LYS A 182 5.39 -5.89 -11.27
C LYS A 182 3.88 -6.01 -11.06
N TRP A 183 3.11 -5.05 -11.58
CA TRP A 183 1.66 -5.18 -11.61
C TRP A 183 1.28 -6.23 -12.65
N LEU A 184 0.24 -7.02 -12.36
CA LEU A 184 -0.22 -8.04 -13.28
C LEU A 184 -1.03 -7.37 -14.39
N VAL A 185 -0.43 -7.19 -15.56
CA VAL A 185 -1.11 -6.64 -16.74
C VAL A 185 -2.11 -7.67 -17.28
N ILE A 186 -3.37 -7.26 -17.42
CA ILE A 186 -4.48 -8.08 -17.90
C ILE A 186 -4.84 -7.76 -19.35
N ASP A 187 -4.81 -6.48 -19.70
CA ASP A 187 -5.05 -6.00 -21.06
C ASP A 187 -4.11 -4.82 -21.34
N GLU A 188 -3.52 -4.81 -22.53
CA GLU A 188 -2.67 -3.74 -23.02
C GLU A 188 -2.97 -3.49 -24.49
N ARG A 189 -3.32 -2.25 -24.81
CA ARG A 189 -3.66 -1.84 -26.18
C ARG A 189 -2.93 -0.54 -26.50
N PRO A 190 -1.93 -0.55 -27.40
CA PRO A 190 -1.22 0.66 -27.77
C PRO A 190 -2.16 1.62 -28.53
N PRO A 191 -1.93 2.94 -28.41
CA PRO A 191 -2.70 3.93 -29.14
C PRO A 191 -2.43 3.81 -30.64
N GLN A 192 -3.48 3.96 -31.46
CA GLN A 192 -3.37 4.10 -32.90
C GLN A 192 -4.37 5.17 -33.37
N PRO A 193 -4.02 6.46 -33.24
CA PRO A 193 -4.88 7.55 -33.65
C PRO A 193 -5.19 7.50 -35.16
N PRO A 194 -6.42 7.84 -35.59
CA PRO A 194 -7.60 8.19 -34.78
C PRO A 194 -8.43 6.97 -34.37
N ARG A 195 -8.01 5.74 -34.75
CA ARG A 195 -8.83 4.52 -34.63
C ARG A 195 -9.01 4.03 -33.20
N ARG A 196 -8.00 4.18 -32.35
CA ARG A 196 -8.04 3.74 -30.95
C ARG A 196 -7.13 4.56 -30.05
N ILE A 197 -7.60 4.75 -28.82
CA ILE A 197 -6.84 5.31 -27.71
C ILE A 197 -5.96 4.22 -27.07
N GLY A 198 -4.93 4.65 -26.34
CA GLY A 198 -4.07 3.75 -25.58
C GLY A 198 -4.76 3.29 -24.29
N ARG A 199 -4.57 2.03 -23.90
CA ARG A 199 -5.13 1.49 -22.67
C ARG A 199 -4.22 0.46 -22.03
N ILE A 200 -4.16 0.50 -20.70
CA ILE A 200 -3.50 -0.51 -19.87
C ILE A 200 -4.43 -0.84 -18.72
N GLU A 201 -4.74 -2.12 -18.53
CA GLU A 201 -5.47 -2.63 -17.37
C GLU A 201 -4.57 -3.60 -16.61
N ALA A 202 -4.36 -3.33 -15.33
CA ALA A 202 -3.47 -4.12 -14.48
C ALA A 202 -4.05 -4.34 -13.07
N VAL A 203 -3.55 -5.36 -12.38
CA VAL A 203 -3.87 -5.64 -10.97
C VAL A 203 -2.65 -5.36 -10.11
N ALA A 204 -2.79 -4.38 -9.21
CA ALA A 204 -1.86 -4.12 -8.12
C ALA A 204 -2.24 -4.94 -6.88
N ARG A 205 -1.27 -5.14 -5.98
CA ARG A 205 -1.50 -5.84 -4.70
C ARG A 205 -1.01 -5.01 -3.52
N THR A 206 -1.76 -5.00 -2.42
CA THR A 206 -1.32 -4.38 -1.16
C THR A 206 -0.12 -5.14 -0.56
N PRO A 207 0.79 -4.45 0.14
CA PRO A 207 2.09 -5.04 0.52
C PRO A 207 1.97 -6.18 1.54
N VAL A 208 1.04 -6.09 2.49
CA VAL A 208 0.88 -7.08 3.58
C VAL A 208 -0.06 -8.20 3.16
N MET A 209 -1.35 -7.88 3.00
CA MET A 209 -2.39 -8.88 2.73
C MET A 209 -2.44 -9.32 1.27
N GLY A 210 -1.87 -8.55 0.34
CA GLY A 210 -1.95 -8.87 -1.08
C GLY A 210 -3.34 -8.65 -1.68
N PHE A 211 -4.17 -7.80 -1.06
CA PHE A 211 -5.48 -7.44 -1.60
C PHE A 211 -5.32 -6.86 -3.00
N ARG A 212 -6.18 -7.33 -3.91
CA ARG A 212 -6.16 -6.95 -5.32
C ARG A 212 -6.84 -5.59 -5.50
N GLU A 213 -6.14 -4.71 -6.19
CA GLU A 213 -6.62 -3.38 -6.55
C GLU A 213 -6.43 -3.22 -8.06
N ASP A 214 -7.54 -2.92 -8.74
CA ASP A 214 -7.62 -2.87 -10.19
C ASP A 214 -7.25 -1.47 -10.67
N VAL A 215 -6.35 -1.39 -11.65
CA VAL A 215 -5.85 -0.14 -12.21
C VAL A 215 -6.17 -0.11 -13.70
N SER A 216 -6.85 0.94 -14.16
CA SER A 216 -7.10 1.22 -15.57
C SER A 216 -6.44 2.53 -15.93
N ILE A 217 -5.67 2.53 -17.00
CA ILE A 217 -4.95 3.69 -17.51
C ILE A 217 -5.38 3.91 -18.95
N ARG A 218 -5.79 5.14 -19.26
CA ARG A 218 -6.22 5.58 -20.58
C ARG A 218 -5.25 6.64 -21.07
N VAL A 219 -4.74 6.48 -22.29
CA VAL A 219 -3.85 7.45 -22.94
C VAL A 219 -4.55 7.99 -24.18
N THR A 220 -4.83 9.29 -24.21
CA THR A 220 -5.54 9.96 -25.30
C THR A 220 -4.67 11.02 -25.98
N PRO A 221 -4.83 11.25 -27.29
CA PRO A 221 -4.21 12.38 -27.97
C PRO A 221 -4.78 13.71 -27.49
N ASP A 222 -3.90 14.71 -27.37
CA ASP A 222 -4.26 16.11 -27.19
C ASP A 222 -3.44 16.97 -28.16
N GLY A 223 -3.92 17.12 -29.40
CA GLY A 223 -3.09 17.65 -30.48
C GLY A 223 -1.88 16.75 -30.76
N GLU A 224 -0.67 17.30 -30.63
CA GLU A 224 0.60 16.54 -30.72
C GLU A 224 1.05 15.96 -29.37
N GLU A 225 0.38 16.35 -28.30
CA GLU A 225 0.62 15.96 -26.91
C GLU A 225 -0.29 14.80 -26.50
N SER A 226 -0.24 14.43 -25.23
CA SER A 226 -1.08 13.36 -24.71
C SER A 226 -1.60 13.64 -23.31
N ARG A 227 -2.79 13.10 -23.04
CA ARG A 227 -3.39 13.05 -21.70
C ARG A 227 -3.41 11.61 -21.20
N VAL A 228 -3.01 11.41 -19.95
CA VAL A 228 -3.05 10.12 -19.26
C VAL A 228 -4.02 10.20 -18.10
N ASP A 229 -5.11 9.45 -18.20
CA ASP A 229 -6.08 9.27 -17.13
C ASP A 229 -5.84 7.95 -16.42
N ILE A 230 -5.91 7.95 -15.09
CA ILE A 230 -5.64 6.79 -14.24
C ILE A 230 -6.83 6.60 -13.30
N ARG A 231 -7.35 5.38 -13.23
CA ARG A 231 -8.28 4.94 -12.19
C ARG A 231 -7.70 3.76 -11.43
N SER A 232 -7.78 3.79 -10.10
CA SER A 232 -7.37 2.70 -9.21
C SER A 232 -8.49 2.41 -8.21
N SER A 233 -8.96 1.16 -8.17
CA SER A 233 -10.13 0.75 -7.40
C SER A 233 -9.90 -0.57 -6.66
N SER A 234 -10.14 -0.59 -5.35
CA SER A 234 -10.00 -1.80 -4.53
C SER A 234 -11.19 -2.73 -4.72
N ARG A 235 -10.92 -4.04 -4.82
CA ARG A 235 -11.97 -5.06 -4.98
C ARG A 235 -12.73 -5.36 -3.69
N TYR A 236 -12.17 -5.03 -2.53
CA TYR A 236 -12.74 -5.33 -1.23
C TYR A 236 -12.61 -4.11 -0.31
N PHE A 237 -13.50 -4.06 0.68
CA PHE A 237 -13.65 -2.99 1.67
C PHE A 237 -14.19 -1.68 1.09
N GLU A 238 -14.95 -0.96 1.91
CA GLU A 238 -15.50 0.35 1.55
C GLU A 238 -14.42 1.45 1.51
N SER A 239 -13.38 1.31 2.35
CA SER A 239 -12.23 2.20 2.40
C SER A 239 -10.96 1.44 2.03
N ASP A 240 -10.12 2.05 1.21
CA ASP A 240 -8.80 1.54 0.83
C ASP A 240 -7.66 2.04 1.73
N LEU A 241 -7.98 2.83 2.77
CA LEU A 241 -7.03 3.47 3.66
C LEU A 241 -5.96 4.32 2.92
N GLY A 242 -6.34 4.96 1.82
CA GLY A 242 -5.49 5.83 1.01
C GLY A 242 -4.54 5.08 0.05
N SER A 243 -4.70 3.76 -0.08
CA SER A 243 -3.87 2.92 -0.94
C SER A 243 -3.93 3.34 -2.41
N ASN A 244 -5.13 3.54 -2.97
CA ASN A 244 -5.30 3.93 -4.37
C ASN A 244 -4.83 5.35 -4.62
N ALA A 245 -5.14 6.31 -3.73
CA ALA A 245 -4.63 7.67 -3.83
C ALA A 245 -3.09 7.69 -3.87
N SER A 246 -2.43 7.02 -2.91
CA SER A 246 -0.96 6.94 -2.90
C SER A 246 -0.39 6.29 -4.17
N ARG A 247 -1.08 5.29 -4.73
CA ARG A 247 -0.65 4.63 -5.97
C ARG A 247 -0.74 5.53 -7.18
N VAL A 248 -1.86 6.22 -7.33
CA VAL A 248 -2.12 7.13 -8.45
C VAL A 248 -1.13 8.28 -8.39
N THR A 249 -1.01 8.97 -7.25
CA THR A 249 -0.03 10.07 -7.06
C THR A 249 1.39 9.65 -7.42
N LYS A 250 1.88 8.53 -6.87
CA LYS A 250 3.23 8.04 -7.20
C LYS A 250 3.38 7.66 -8.67
N LEU A 251 2.33 7.17 -9.31
CA LEU A 251 2.39 6.82 -10.74
C LEU A 251 2.48 8.07 -11.60
N ILE A 252 1.72 9.12 -11.26
CA ILE A 252 1.78 10.44 -11.91
C ILE A 252 3.20 11.02 -11.78
N GLU A 253 3.75 11.04 -10.56
CA GLU A 253 5.12 11.51 -10.30
C GLU A 253 6.17 10.77 -11.14
N ASP A 254 6.07 9.43 -11.20
CA ASP A 254 6.98 8.59 -11.97
C ASP A 254 6.85 8.83 -13.49
N ILE A 255 5.63 9.02 -14.00
CA ILE A 255 5.37 9.31 -15.42
C ILE A 255 6.01 10.64 -15.81
N ASN A 256 5.71 11.70 -15.06
CA ASN A 256 6.27 13.03 -15.30
C ASN A 256 7.80 12.99 -15.27
N SER A 257 8.37 12.38 -14.23
CA SER A 257 9.81 12.23 -14.09
C SER A 257 10.43 11.43 -15.24
N ALA A 258 9.79 10.36 -15.71
CA ALA A 258 10.31 9.53 -16.80
C ALA A 258 10.25 10.24 -18.15
N VAL A 259 9.21 11.05 -18.40
CA VAL A 259 9.08 11.86 -19.61
C VAL A 259 10.12 12.97 -19.62
N ASP A 260 10.28 13.69 -18.51
CA ASP A 260 11.25 14.79 -18.41
C ASP A 260 12.69 14.32 -18.57
N ASN A 261 13.06 13.20 -17.97
CA ASN A 261 14.39 12.61 -18.13
C ASN A 261 14.66 12.07 -19.54
N ALA A 262 13.59 11.79 -20.31
CA ALA A 262 13.69 11.33 -21.69
C ALA A 262 13.71 12.48 -22.71
N LYS A 263 13.44 13.73 -22.31
CA LYS A 263 13.65 14.91 -23.17
C LYS A 263 15.16 15.04 -23.44
N PRO A 264 15.64 15.08 -24.68
CA PRO A 264 17.04 15.37 -24.94
C PRO A 264 17.39 16.72 -24.32
N ALA A 265 18.50 16.78 -23.58
CA ALA A 265 18.98 18.01 -22.96
C ALA A 265 18.96 19.13 -24.01
N ALA A 266 18.24 20.22 -23.71
CA ALA A 266 18.19 21.38 -24.59
C ALA A 266 19.61 21.74 -25.05
N PRO A 267 19.86 21.99 -26.35
CA PRO A 267 21.20 22.31 -26.83
C PRO A 267 21.70 23.51 -26.04
N LYS A 268 22.77 23.31 -25.26
CA LYS A 268 23.48 24.41 -24.61
C LYS A 268 23.83 25.40 -25.72
N LYS A 269 23.20 26.59 -25.70
CA LYS A 269 23.58 27.68 -26.60
C LYS A 269 25.10 27.80 -26.56
N PRO A 270 25.81 27.80 -27.71
CA PRO A 270 27.25 27.99 -27.72
C PRO A 270 27.57 29.27 -26.94
N GLN A 271 28.30 29.14 -25.83
CA GLN A 271 28.87 30.31 -25.17
C GLN A 271 29.81 30.96 -26.19
N ALA A 272 29.48 32.19 -26.60
CA ALA A 272 30.35 32.97 -27.46
C ALA A 272 31.74 33.06 -26.79
N PRO A 273 32.83 32.81 -27.53
CA PRO A 273 34.17 32.83 -26.96
C PRO A 273 34.44 34.19 -26.31
N ALA A 274 34.86 34.16 -25.05
CA ALA A 274 35.23 35.36 -24.29
C ALA A 274 36.29 36.15 -25.08
N LYS A 275 36.02 37.43 -25.33
CA LYS A 275 36.96 38.36 -25.96
C LYS A 275 38.27 38.33 -25.15
N ALA A 276 39.35 37.92 -25.81
CA ALA A 276 40.70 38.00 -25.26
C ALA A 276 41.00 39.45 -24.85
N GLN A 277 41.26 39.67 -23.57
CA GLN A 277 41.75 40.97 -23.09
C GLN A 277 43.19 41.16 -23.59
N ALA A 278 43.40 42.24 -24.35
CA ALA A 278 44.71 42.66 -24.81
C ALA A 278 45.63 42.98 -23.62
N LYS A 279 46.70 42.20 -23.45
CA LYS A 279 47.83 42.56 -22.58
C LYS A 279 48.63 43.69 -23.23
N ASN A 280 48.43 44.91 -22.76
CA ASN A 280 49.38 46.00 -22.97
C ASN A 280 50.66 45.71 -22.18
N VAL A 281 51.72 45.31 -22.90
CA VAL A 281 53.09 45.29 -22.37
C VAL A 281 53.64 46.71 -22.46
N LYS A 282 53.75 47.40 -21.32
CA LYS A 282 54.56 48.61 -21.19
C LYS A 282 56.03 48.25 -21.31
N LYS A 283 56.72 48.78 -22.32
CA LYS A 283 58.18 48.85 -22.42
C LYS A 283 58.72 49.77 -21.31
N GLY A 284 59.72 49.30 -20.57
CA GLY A 284 60.60 50.15 -19.77
C GLY A 284 61.72 50.73 -20.64
N SER A 285 62.07 51.97 -20.36
CA SER A 285 63.35 52.60 -20.71
C SER A 285 64.48 52.10 -19.81
#